data_AF-A0A3N6ZUI3-F1
#
_entry.id   AF-A0A3N6ZUI3-F1
#
_cell.length_a   1.000
_cell.length_b   1.000
_cell.length_c   1.000
_cell.angle_alpha   90.00
_cell.angle_beta   90.00
_cell.angle_gamma   90.00
#
_symmetry.space_group_name_H-M   'P 1'
#
loop_
_entity.id
_entity.type
_entity.pdbx_description
1 polymer ?
#
loop_
_entity_poly.entity_id
_entity_poly.type
_entity_poly.pdbx_seq_one_letter_code
_entity_poly.pdbx_strand_id
1 'polypeptide(L)' 'MEQLVKELVEKANLTEEQAAKATEVMLAFVKTKVPPMFQDKMDDILAGKFDMSSLMGMLGGSPMDMIKGMFSKK' A
#
# COMPACT_ATOMS: atom_id res chain seq x y z
N MET A 1 1.02 -5.05 -10.35
CA MET A 1 0.55 -6.45 -10.41
C MET A 1 1.65 -7.40 -10.87
N GLU A 2 2.19 -7.28 -12.09
CA GLU A 2 3.23 -8.22 -12.60
C GLU A 2 4.48 -8.31 -11.73
N GLN A 3 5.01 -7.18 -11.24
CA GLN A 3 6.17 -7.18 -10.34
C GLN A 3 5.88 -7.88 -9.01
N LEU A 4 4.66 -7.75 -8.48
CA LEU A 4 4.25 -8.33 -7.19
C LEU A 4 4.03 -9.84 -7.32
N VAL A 5 3.45 -10.28 -8.45
CA VAL A 5 3.35 -11.69 -8.82
C VAL A 5 4.74 -12.31 -8.96
N LYS A 6 5.66 -11.62 -9.66
CA LYS A 6 7.03 -12.10 -9.83
C LYS A 6 7.77 -12.23 -8.50
N GLU A 7 7.63 -11.28 -7.59
CA GLU A 7 8.20 -11.37 -6.25
C GLU A 7 7.61 -12.52 -5.43
N LEU A 8 6.31 -12.80 -5.55
CA LEU A 8 5.67 -13.93 -4.87
C LEU A 8 6.12 -15.28 -5.46
N VAL A 9 6.29 -15.36 -6.77
CA VAL A 9 6.85 -16.54 -7.43
C VAL A 9 8.28 -16.78 -6.96
N GLU A 10 9.14 -15.75 -6.96
CA GLU A 10 10.56 -15.89 -6.62
C GLU A 10 10.82 -16.07 -5.11
N LYS A 11 10.08 -15.37 -4.24
CA LYS A 11 10.33 -15.36 -2.78
C LYS A 11 9.46 -16.32 -2.00
N ALA A 12 8.25 -16.61 -2.47
CA ALA A 12 7.32 -17.53 -1.83
C ALA A 12 7.18 -18.86 -2.57
N ASN A 13 7.91 -19.04 -3.68
CA ASN A 13 7.93 -20.25 -4.51
C ASN A 13 6.53 -20.67 -4.96
N LEU A 14 5.70 -19.69 -5.29
CA LEU A 14 4.35 -19.89 -5.79
C LEU A 14 4.33 -20.02 -7.31
N THR A 15 3.35 -20.75 -7.85
CA THR A 15 3.08 -20.71 -9.30
C THR A 15 2.48 -19.35 -9.68
N GLU A 16 2.62 -18.93 -10.94
CA GLU A 16 2.07 -17.64 -11.42
C GLU A 16 0.56 -17.52 -11.15
N GLU A 17 -0.21 -18.60 -11.35
CA GLU A 17 -1.64 -18.65 -11.03
C GLU A 17 -1.91 -18.44 -9.53
N GLN A 18 -1.14 -19.10 -8.67
CA GLN A 18 -1.30 -18.95 -7.22
C GLN A 18 -0.88 -17.57 -6.75
N ALA A 19 0.18 -16.99 -7.32
CA ALA A 19 0.64 -15.66 -7.01
C ALA A 19 -0.35 -14.58 -7.46
N ALA A 20 -0.94 -14.72 -8.65
CA ALA A 20 -2.01 -13.83 -9.13
C ALA A 20 -3.21 -13.87 -8.18
N LYS A 21 -3.69 -15.07 -7.84
CA LYS A 21 -4.85 -15.26 -6.96
C LYS A 21 -4.59 -14.79 -5.53
N ALA A 22 -3.39 -15.02 -4.99
CA ALA A 22 -2.98 -14.52 -3.69
C ALA A 22 -2.97 -12.99 -3.66
N THR A 23 -2.47 -12.36 -4.74
CA THR A 23 -2.42 -10.90 -4.87
C THR A 23 -3.84 -10.31 -4.90
N GLU A 24 -4.77 -10.92 -5.63
CA GLU A 24 -6.17 -10.51 -5.67
C GLU A 24 -6.86 -10.59 -4.31
N VAL A 25 -6.69 -11.68 -3.57
CA VAL A 25 -7.28 -11.86 -2.24
C VAL A 25 -6.71 -10.84 -1.24
N MET A 26 -5.40 -10.62 -1.27
CA MET A 26 -4.74 -9.57 -0.48
C MET A 26 -5.29 -8.19 -0.83
N LEU A 27 -5.44 -7.88 -2.12
CA LEU A 27 -6.04 -6.63 -2.60
C LEU A 27 -7.42 -6.40 -2.01
N ALA A 28 -8.29 -7.41 -2.16
CA ALA A 28 -9.67 -7.33 -1.72
C ALA A 28 -9.73 -7.11 -0.21
N PHE A 29 -8.92 -7.84 0.55
CA PHE A 29 -8.84 -7.69 1.99
C PHE A 29 -8.37 -6.28 2.40
N VAL A 30 -7.27 -5.79 1.80
CA VAL A 30 -6.72 -4.47 2.10
C VAL A 30 -7.74 -3.37 1.76
N LYS A 31 -8.42 -3.45 0.61
CA LYS A 31 -9.48 -2.49 0.23
C LYS A 31 -10.62 -2.42 1.27
N THR A 32 -10.95 -3.51 1.96
CA THR A 32 -11.96 -3.52 3.04
C THR A 32 -11.48 -2.92 4.37
N LYS A 33 -10.16 -2.87 4.59
CA LYS A 33 -9.55 -2.38 5.85
C LYS A 33 -9.02 -0.96 5.74
N VAL A 34 -8.84 -0.49 4.51
CA VAL A 34 -8.28 0.82 4.23
C VAL A 34 -9.39 1.88 4.25
N PRO A 35 -9.17 3.02 4.94
CA PRO A 35 -10.15 4.10 4.96
C PRO A 35 -10.50 4.62 3.55
N PRO A 36 -11.73 5.12 3.32
CA PRO A 36 -12.21 5.52 1.98
C PRO A 36 -11.27 6.51 1.26
N MET A 37 -10.62 7.41 2.00
CA MET A 37 -9.67 8.40 1.46
C MET A 37 -8.46 7.78 0.77
N PHE A 38 -8.15 6.52 1.03
CA PHE A 38 -7.00 5.82 0.46
C PHE A 38 -7.40 4.75 -0.56
N GLN A 39 -8.69 4.52 -0.80
CA GLN A 39 -9.13 3.52 -1.78
C GLN A 39 -8.68 3.88 -3.20
N ASP A 40 -8.78 5.16 -3.58
CA ASP A 40 -8.29 5.64 -4.88
C ASP A 40 -6.75 5.64 -4.96
N LYS A 41 -6.06 5.74 -3.82
CA LYS A 41 -4.60 5.66 -3.72
C LYS A 41 -4.08 4.23 -3.73
N MET A 42 -4.91 3.25 -3.39
CA MET A 42 -4.50 1.85 -3.34
C MET A 42 -4.13 1.33 -4.73
N ASP A 43 -4.87 1.72 -5.76
CA ASP A 43 -4.54 1.31 -7.12
C ASP A 43 -3.18 1.90 -7.57
N ASP A 44 -2.86 3.14 -7.18
CA ASP A 44 -1.53 3.74 -7.37
C ASP A 44 -0.44 3.02 -6.56
N ILE A 45 -0.76 2.58 -5.33
CA ILE A 45 0.17 1.81 -4.50
C ILE A 45 0.53 0.48 -5.14
N LEU A 46 -0.48 -0.22 -5.63
CA LEU A 46 -0.36 -1.54 -6.24
C LEU A 46 0.24 -1.49 -7.65
N ALA A 47 0.14 -0.33 -8.31
CA ALA A 47 0.87 -0.01 -9.52
C ALA A 47 2.36 0.30 -9.27
N GLY A 48 2.83 0.28 -8.02
CA GLY A 48 4.20 0.65 -7.65
C GLY A 48 4.46 2.15 -7.76
N LYS A 49 3.39 2.96 -7.89
CA LYS A 49 3.45 4.43 -7.96
C LYS A 49 3.24 5.06 -6.58
N PHE A 50 3.29 4.28 -5.50
CA PHE A 50 3.24 4.84 -4.16
C PHE A 50 4.50 5.64 -3.88
N ASP A 51 4.39 6.95 -4.00
CA ASP A 51 5.40 7.84 -3.49
C ASP A 51 5.04 8.24 -2.05
N MET A 52 5.96 7.97 -1.11
CA MET A 52 5.85 8.42 0.27
C MET A 52 5.76 9.97 0.35
N SER A 53 6.33 10.67 -0.63
CA SER A 53 6.18 12.11 -0.83
C SER A 53 4.72 12.50 -1.12
N SER A 54 3.99 11.71 -1.91
CA SER A 54 2.58 11.93 -2.20
C SER A 54 1.69 11.67 -0.98
N LEU A 55 2.04 10.70 -0.13
CA LEU A 55 1.36 10.48 1.14
C LEU A 55 1.52 11.69 2.09
N MET A 56 2.73 12.24 2.18
CA MET A 56 3.00 13.41 3.02
C MET A 56 2.40 14.71 2.50
N GLY A 57 2.37 14.89 1.18
CA GLY A 57 1.60 15.96 0.56
C GLY A 57 0.10 15.87 0.87
N MET A 58 -0.45 14.66 0.94
CA MET A 58 -1.86 14.44 1.27
C MET A 58 -2.17 14.61 2.76
N LEU A 59 -1.22 14.31 3.65
CA LEU A 59 -1.36 14.57 5.10
C LEU A 59 -1.04 16.02 5.48
N GLY A 60 -0.76 16.89 4.49
CA GLY A 60 -0.67 18.33 4.68
C GLY A 60 0.44 18.79 5.62
N GLY A 61 1.45 17.96 5.86
CA GLY A 61 2.46 18.23 6.88
C GLY A 61 3.76 17.48 6.64
N SER A 62 4.85 18.08 7.11
CA SER A 62 6.16 17.41 7.13
C SER A 62 6.10 16.19 8.07
N PRO A 63 6.94 15.16 7.87
CA PRO A 63 6.96 13.99 8.77
C PRO A 63 7.23 14.40 10.22
N MET A 64 7.95 15.52 10.41
CA MET A 64 8.20 16.11 11.72
C MET A 64 6.94 16.68 12.37
N ASP A 65 6.01 17.22 11.61
CA ASP A 65 4.74 17.74 12.15
C ASP A 65 3.81 16.61 12.59
N MET A 66 3.82 15.48 11.87
CA MET A 66 3.10 14.27 12.29
C MET A 66 3.67 13.68 13.58
N ILE A 67 5.01 13.55 13.66
CA ILE A 67 5.70 13.09 14.86
C ILE A 67 5.38 14.03 16.03
N LYS A 68 5.54 15.34 15.84
CA LYS A 68 5.22 16.35 16.85
C LYS A 68 3.74 16.29 17.26
N GLY A 69 2.81 16.14 16.32
CA GLY A 69 1.39 15.98 16.61
C GLY A 69 1.08 14.75 17.46
N MET A 70 1.82 13.65 17.29
CA MET A 70 1.67 12.43 18.09
C MET A 70 2.30 12.57 19.49
N PHE A 71 3.39 13.32 19.61
CA PHE A 71 4.04 13.63 20.89
C PHE A 71 3.34 14.73 21.69
N SER A 72 2.66 15.67 21.03
CA SER A 72 1.86 16.73 21.67
C SER A 72 0.47 16.27 22.09
N LYS A 73 0.01 15.10 21.63
CA LYS A 73 -1.30 14.52 21.99
C LYS A 73 -1.20 13.53 23.16
N LYS A 74 -0.11 13.59 23.93
CA LYS A 74 0.14 12.79 25.12
C LYS A 74 -0.05 13.61 26.38
#